data_AF-A0A2N0TNH0-F1
#
_entry.id   AF-A0A2N0TNH0-F1
#
_cell.length_a   1.000
_cell.length_b   1.000
_cell.length_c   1.000
_cell.angle_alpha   90.00
_cell.angle_beta   90.00
_cell.angle_gamma   90.00
#
_symmetry.space_group_name_H-M   'P 1'
#
loop_
_entity.id
_entity.type
_entity.pdbx_description
1 polymer ?
#
loop_
_entity_poly.entity_id
_entity_poly.type
_entity_poly.pdbx_seq_one_letter_code
_entity_poly.pdbx_strand_id
1 'polypeptide(L)'
;MNEEFNPNSIENQREMDKIGLELFVHNLKENSFNDAVNELITNLKTELNKEITEFLEFQEQQENAHQNYHLDTYFLEDKLLALSEMNIVYAYKDFEINLKKLISAAYGIETKEFYKWDSVTDFLKSKKIRYSELNAYQEINDLRKVNNSIKHSTKHIDNKIKSISEFSNLKYMRHYELSAFFKRIKDCPNKFLEALSSEIYRNLYEFNDDRLNKIAELYSLRMDKETANRFIENLKQKY
;
A
#
# COMPACT_ATOMS: atom_id res chain seq x y z
N MET A 1 7.31 -43.52 19.22
CA MET A 1 5.91 -43.34 18.84
C MET A 1 5.85 -42.04 18.08
N ASN A 2 5.50 -42.08 16.80
CA ASN A 2 5.23 -40.86 16.04
C ASN A 2 3.86 -40.37 16.49
N GLU A 3 3.80 -39.24 17.20
CA GLU A 3 2.53 -38.57 17.43
C GLU A 3 1.94 -38.22 16.06
N GLU A 4 0.73 -38.73 15.78
CA GLU A 4 0.00 -38.38 14.57
C GLU A 4 -0.23 -36.88 14.56
N PHE A 5 0.23 -36.21 13.50
CA PHE A 5 -0.05 -34.80 13.26
C PHE A 5 -1.56 -34.58 13.25
N ASN A 6 -2.09 -33.94 14.29
CA ASN A 6 -3.49 -33.54 14.36
C ASN A 6 -3.63 -32.08 13.90
N PRO A 7 -4.00 -31.82 12.64
CA PRO A 7 -4.10 -30.44 12.12
C PRO A 7 -5.11 -29.58 12.88
N ASN A 8 -6.02 -30.19 13.66
CA ASN A 8 -7.03 -29.49 14.43
C ASN A 8 -6.61 -29.15 15.87
N SER A 9 -5.36 -29.44 16.28
CA SER A 9 -4.86 -28.94 17.57
C SER A 9 -4.70 -27.42 17.52
N ILE A 10 -4.94 -26.75 18.64
CA ILE A 10 -4.82 -25.28 18.72
C ILE A 10 -3.38 -24.83 18.42
N GLU A 11 -2.39 -25.63 18.79
CA GLU A 11 -0.99 -25.37 18.50
C GLU A 11 -0.69 -25.43 17.00
N ASN A 12 -1.18 -26.46 16.30
CA ASN A 12 -0.98 -26.59 14.86
C ASN A 12 -1.72 -25.49 14.07
N GLN A 13 -2.95 -25.14 14.47
CA GLN A 13 -3.67 -24.03 13.87
C GLN A 13 -2.91 -22.71 14.06
N ARG A 14 -2.40 -22.46 15.27
CA ARG A 14 -1.59 -21.28 15.58
C ARG A 14 -0.33 -21.20 14.71
N GLU A 15 0.41 -22.30 14.56
CA GLU A 15 1.61 -22.32 13.73
C GLU A 15 1.28 -22.16 12.23
N MET A 16 0.17 -22.71 11.75
CA MET A 16 -0.31 -22.50 10.38
C MET A 16 -0.69 -21.04 10.12
N ASP A 17 -1.40 -20.40 11.05
CA ASP A 17 -1.79 -18.99 10.92
C ASP A 17 -0.58 -18.06 10.97
N LYS A 18 0.43 -18.41 11.80
CA LYS A 18 1.73 -17.75 11.83
C LYS A 18 2.46 -17.84 10.49
N ILE A 19 2.64 -19.05 9.98
CA ILE A 19 3.30 -19.30 8.69
C ILE A 19 2.54 -18.56 7.57
N GLY A 20 1.21 -18.60 7.59
CA GLY A 20 0.37 -17.90 6.63
C GLY A 20 0.62 -16.39 6.61
N LEU A 21 0.76 -15.77 7.79
CA LEU A 21 1.04 -14.34 7.92
C LEU A 21 2.44 -13.96 7.43
N GLU A 22 3.45 -14.78 7.75
CA GLU A 22 4.83 -14.61 7.27
C GLU A 22 4.90 -14.76 5.73
N LEU A 23 4.26 -15.80 5.18
CA LEU A 23 4.24 -16.07 3.74
C LEU A 23 3.37 -15.08 2.96
N PHE A 24 2.39 -14.43 3.57
CA PHE A 24 1.50 -13.50 2.88
C PHE A 24 2.30 -12.41 2.14
N VAL A 25 3.27 -11.81 2.82
CA VAL A 25 4.07 -10.71 2.28
C VAL A 25 5.04 -11.22 1.21
N HIS A 26 5.66 -12.38 1.42
CA HIS A 26 6.55 -13.00 0.44
C HIS A 26 5.85 -13.36 -0.88
N ASN A 27 4.54 -13.62 -0.84
CA ASN A 27 3.74 -13.94 -2.01
C ASN A 27 3.12 -12.70 -2.69
N LEU A 28 3.34 -11.50 -2.15
CA LEU A 28 2.98 -10.27 -2.86
C LEU A 28 3.89 -10.15 -4.08
N LYS A 29 3.33 -10.46 -5.25
CA LYS A 29 4.02 -10.25 -6.52
C LYS A 29 4.29 -8.76 -6.71
N GLU A 30 5.40 -8.45 -7.37
CA GLU A 30 5.62 -7.10 -7.88
C GLU A 30 4.45 -6.68 -8.78
N ASN A 31 4.20 -5.38 -8.82
CA ASN A 31 3.11 -4.77 -9.57
C ASN A 31 3.21 -5.12 -11.07
N SER A 32 2.49 -6.15 -11.51
CA SER A 32 2.54 -6.66 -12.90
C SER A 32 1.91 -5.70 -13.92
N PHE A 33 1.13 -4.72 -13.48
CA PHE A 33 0.62 -3.65 -14.34
C PHE A 33 1.75 -2.73 -14.81
N ASN A 34 2.76 -2.53 -13.94
CA ASN A 34 3.93 -1.74 -14.26
C ASN A 34 4.65 -2.26 -15.51
N ASP A 35 4.81 -3.58 -15.66
CA ASP A 35 5.54 -4.16 -16.79
C ASP A 35 4.81 -3.90 -18.12
N ALA A 36 3.50 -4.14 -18.15
CA ALA A 36 2.67 -3.91 -19.34
C ALA A 36 2.60 -2.43 -19.74
N VAL A 37 2.58 -1.51 -18.75
CA VAL A 37 2.49 -0.07 -19.02
C VAL A 37 3.85 0.55 -19.33
N ASN A 38 4.95 0.02 -18.79
CA ASN A 38 6.28 0.55 -19.03
C ASN A 38 6.71 0.45 -20.49
N GLU A 39 6.36 -0.65 -21.17
CA GLU A 39 6.63 -0.79 -22.60
C GLU A 39 5.91 0.30 -23.40
N LEU A 40 4.62 0.51 -23.12
CA LEU A 40 3.82 1.54 -23.78
C LEU A 40 4.34 2.96 -23.49
N ILE A 41 4.70 3.26 -22.25
CA ILE A 41 5.31 4.55 -21.87
C ILE A 41 6.64 4.76 -22.61
N THR A 42 7.46 3.71 -22.74
CA THR A 42 8.76 3.79 -23.42
C THR A 42 8.59 4.06 -24.91
N ASN A 43 7.64 3.39 -25.55
CA ASN A 43 7.33 3.60 -26.97
C ASN A 43 6.82 5.03 -27.23
N LEU A 44 5.86 5.51 -26.43
CA LEU A 44 5.33 6.88 -26.57
C LEU A 44 6.37 7.96 -26.30
N LYS A 45 7.30 7.75 -25.34
CA LYS A 45 8.43 8.65 -25.12
C LYS A 45 9.36 8.72 -26.32
N THR A 46 9.61 7.57 -26.95
CA THR A 46 10.47 7.49 -28.13
C THR A 46 9.82 8.21 -29.31
N GLU A 47 8.51 8.03 -29.50
CA GLU A 47 7.71 8.73 -30.50
C GLU A 47 7.71 10.25 -30.27
N LEU A 48 7.47 10.70 -29.03
CA LEU A 48 7.52 12.11 -28.68
C LEU A 48 8.90 12.74 -28.93
N ASN A 49 9.98 12.06 -28.53
CA ASN A 49 11.34 12.56 -28.75
C ASN A 49 11.69 12.63 -30.24
N LYS A 50 11.21 11.67 -31.04
CA LYS A 50 11.39 11.66 -32.48
C LYS A 50 10.67 12.85 -33.10
N GLU A 51 9.40 13.06 -32.76
CA GLU A 51 8.65 14.24 -33.21
C GLU A 51 9.40 15.53 -32.84
N ILE A 52 9.89 15.68 -31.60
CA ILE A 52 10.64 16.87 -31.14
C ILE A 52 11.88 17.10 -31.97
N THR A 53 12.63 16.04 -32.27
CA THR A 53 13.84 16.14 -33.08
C THR A 53 13.51 16.56 -34.51
N GLU A 54 12.53 15.91 -35.15
CA GLU A 54 12.10 16.22 -36.52
C GLU A 54 11.61 17.66 -36.65
N PHE A 55 10.93 18.20 -35.64
CA PHE A 55 10.50 19.60 -35.64
C PHE A 55 11.64 20.60 -35.49
N LEU A 56 12.59 20.34 -34.59
CA LEU A 56 13.76 21.20 -34.42
C LEU A 56 14.58 21.26 -35.73
N GLU A 57 14.74 20.13 -36.41
CA GLU A 57 15.37 20.05 -37.73
C GLU A 57 14.57 20.78 -38.82
N PHE A 58 13.24 20.71 -38.78
CA PHE A 58 12.36 21.42 -39.73
C PHE A 58 12.32 22.94 -39.52
N GLN A 59 12.39 23.41 -38.26
CA GLN A 59 12.41 24.84 -37.92
C GLN A 59 13.68 25.55 -38.39
N GLU A 60 14.82 24.86 -38.45
CA GLU A 60 16.03 25.40 -39.09
C GLU A 60 15.85 25.64 -40.59
N GLN A 61 14.82 25.05 -41.23
CA GLN A 61 14.65 25.05 -42.68
C GLN A 61 13.46 25.87 -43.21
N GLN A 62 12.36 26.10 -42.47
CA GLN A 62 11.21 26.91 -42.93
C GLN A 62 10.36 27.58 -41.80
N GLU A 63 9.90 28.82 -42.04
CA GLU A 63 9.17 29.68 -41.06
C GLU A 63 7.71 29.28 -40.74
N ASN A 64 7.06 28.36 -41.47
CA ASN A 64 5.59 28.16 -41.37
C ASN A 64 5.08 26.76 -40.90
N ALA A 65 5.93 25.91 -40.32
CA ALA A 65 5.56 24.55 -39.91
C ALA A 65 4.84 24.42 -38.53
N HIS A 66 4.51 25.52 -37.86
CA HIS A 66 4.26 25.52 -36.41
C HIS A 66 2.92 24.90 -35.94
N GLN A 67 1.87 24.87 -36.78
CA GLN A 67 0.52 24.56 -36.26
C GLN A 67 0.20 23.06 -36.13
N ASN A 68 0.56 22.20 -37.09
CA ASN A 68 0.26 20.76 -37.01
C ASN A 68 1.12 20.06 -35.95
N TYR A 69 2.39 20.47 -35.83
CA TYR A 69 3.34 19.87 -34.90
C TYR A 69 2.95 20.06 -33.42
N HIS A 70 2.37 21.20 -33.09
CA HIS A 70 1.87 21.50 -31.74
C HIS A 70 0.69 20.61 -31.32
N LEU A 71 -0.09 20.07 -32.25
CA LEU A 71 -1.23 19.20 -31.96
C LEU A 71 -0.78 17.78 -31.62
N ASP A 72 0.11 17.19 -32.42
CA ASP A 72 0.55 15.80 -32.24
C ASP A 72 1.36 15.61 -30.94
N THR A 73 2.29 16.51 -30.67
CA THR A 73 3.03 16.55 -29.39
C THR A 73 2.11 16.71 -28.18
N TYR A 74 1.11 17.59 -28.26
CA TYR A 74 0.11 17.77 -27.21
C TYR A 74 -0.69 16.49 -26.93
N PHE A 75 -1.10 15.77 -27.98
CA PHE A 75 -1.79 14.49 -27.82
C PHE A 75 -0.90 13.41 -27.20
N LEU A 76 0.39 13.36 -27.56
CA LEU A 76 1.35 12.42 -26.96
C LEU A 76 1.61 12.73 -25.48
N GLU A 77 1.75 14.00 -25.11
CA GLU A 77 1.89 14.42 -23.70
C GLU A 77 0.66 14.02 -22.88
N ASP A 78 -0.55 14.20 -23.41
CA ASP A 78 -1.79 13.82 -22.75
C ASP A 78 -1.90 12.29 -22.56
N LYS A 79 -1.47 11.50 -23.56
CA LYS A 79 -1.38 10.04 -23.43
C LYS A 79 -0.38 9.62 -22.35
N LEU A 80 0.81 10.22 -22.35
CA LEU A 80 1.85 9.93 -21.36
C LEU A 80 1.41 10.29 -19.94
N LEU A 81 0.71 11.41 -19.79
CA LEU A 81 0.13 11.83 -18.52
C LEU A 81 -0.91 10.81 -18.05
N ALA A 82 -1.87 10.44 -18.91
CA ALA A 82 -2.90 9.46 -18.56
C ALA A 82 -2.32 8.11 -18.13
N LEU A 83 -1.30 7.61 -18.82
CA LEU A 83 -0.62 6.35 -18.42
C LEU A 83 0.10 6.49 -17.08
N SER A 84 0.75 7.63 -16.84
CA SER A 84 1.41 7.92 -15.57
C SER A 84 0.41 8.01 -14.42
N GLU A 85 -0.75 8.61 -14.65
CA GLU A 85 -1.87 8.66 -13.69
C GLU A 85 -2.39 7.25 -13.37
N MET A 86 -2.58 6.42 -14.40
CA MET A 86 -3.01 5.03 -14.22
C MET A 86 -2.04 4.21 -13.37
N ASN A 87 -0.73 4.42 -13.50
CA ASN A 87 0.27 3.75 -12.66
C ASN A 87 0.07 4.09 -11.16
N ILE A 88 -0.19 5.36 -10.84
CA ILE A 88 -0.45 5.78 -9.46
C ILE A 88 -1.75 5.19 -8.93
N VAL A 89 -2.82 5.27 -9.72
CA VAL A 89 -4.15 4.75 -9.34
C VAL A 89 -4.10 3.25 -9.11
N TYR A 90 -3.44 2.51 -10.00
CA TYR A 90 -3.25 1.07 -9.86
C TYR A 90 -2.42 0.74 -8.61
N ALA A 91 -1.28 1.41 -8.41
CA ALA A 91 -0.42 1.16 -7.25
C ALA A 91 -1.16 1.34 -5.92
N TYR A 92 -1.97 2.40 -5.80
CA TYR A 92 -2.81 2.58 -4.60
C TYR A 92 -3.90 1.51 -4.48
N LYS A 93 -4.49 1.09 -5.60
CA LYS A 93 -5.54 0.07 -5.59
C LYS A 93 -5.01 -1.29 -5.18
N ASP A 94 -3.86 -1.68 -5.71
CA ASP A 94 -3.17 -2.92 -5.35
C ASP A 94 -2.81 -2.92 -3.86
N PHE A 95 -2.22 -1.82 -3.37
CA PHE A 95 -1.97 -1.62 -1.94
C PHE A 95 -3.24 -1.80 -1.09
N GLU A 96 -4.34 -1.15 -1.45
CA GLU A 96 -5.62 -1.26 -0.73
C GLU A 96 -6.13 -2.71 -0.69
N ILE A 97 -6.06 -3.43 -1.80
CA ILE A 97 -6.49 -4.83 -1.90
C ILE A 97 -5.64 -5.70 -0.96
N ASN A 98 -4.32 -5.54 -1.01
CA ASN A 98 -3.39 -6.37 -0.24
C ASN A 98 -3.47 -6.05 1.26
N LEU A 99 -3.64 -4.78 1.64
CA LEU A 99 -3.91 -4.36 3.01
C LEU A 99 -5.19 -5.01 3.57
N LYS A 100 -6.29 -4.99 2.80
CA LYS A 100 -7.55 -5.61 3.21
C LYS A 100 -7.42 -7.12 3.39
N LYS A 101 -6.73 -7.79 2.45
CA LYS A 101 -6.47 -9.23 2.55
C LYS A 101 -5.64 -9.55 3.80
N LEU A 102 -4.57 -8.81 4.06
CA LEU A 102 -3.73 -8.98 5.25
C LEU A 102 -4.54 -8.89 6.54
N ILE A 103 -5.32 -7.81 6.70
CA ILE A 103 -6.11 -7.61 7.92
C ILE A 103 -7.23 -8.65 8.04
N SER A 104 -7.91 -8.96 6.93
CA SER A 104 -8.98 -9.95 6.91
C SER A 104 -8.48 -11.34 7.29
N ALA A 105 -7.31 -11.75 6.76
CA ALA A 105 -6.70 -13.03 7.07
C ALA A 105 -6.25 -13.10 8.53
N ALA A 106 -5.62 -12.05 9.04
CA ALA A 106 -5.07 -12.03 10.39
C ALA A 106 -6.12 -11.95 11.50
N TYR A 107 -7.23 -11.25 11.27
CA TYR A 107 -8.23 -10.99 12.32
C TYR A 107 -9.61 -11.60 12.04
N GLY A 108 -9.83 -12.23 10.88
CA GLY A 108 -11.11 -12.85 10.52
C GLY A 108 -12.27 -11.86 10.43
N ILE A 109 -12.00 -10.59 10.06
CA ILE A 109 -13.00 -9.52 10.03
C ILE A 109 -13.37 -9.10 8.60
N GLU A 110 -14.56 -8.53 8.46
CA GLU A 110 -14.96 -7.83 7.24
C GLU A 110 -14.18 -6.52 7.07
N THR A 111 -13.69 -6.29 5.85
CA THR A 111 -12.85 -5.11 5.52
C THR A 111 -13.54 -4.18 4.52
N LYS A 112 -14.87 -4.27 4.42
CA LYS A 112 -15.67 -3.49 3.47
C LYS A 112 -15.46 -1.99 3.65
N GLU A 113 -15.42 -1.49 4.89
CA GLU A 113 -15.23 -0.05 5.18
C GLU A 113 -13.79 0.45 5.02
N PHE A 114 -12.83 -0.43 4.75
CA PHE A 114 -11.41 -0.05 4.66
C PHE A 114 -11.03 0.60 3.33
N TYR A 115 -11.99 0.94 2.47
CA TYR A 115 -11.75 1.94 1.41
C TYR A 115 -11.54 3.34 2.01
N LYS A 116 -12.03 3.57 3.24
CA LYS A 116 -11.74 4.77 4.03
C LYS A 116 -10.46 4.52 4.82
N TRP A 117 -9.44 5.34 4.56
CA TRP A 117 -8.16 5.25 5.28
C TRP A 117 -8.33 5.43 6.80
N ASP A 118 -9.22 6.34 7.22
CA ASP A 118 -9.46 6.59 8.64
C ASP A 118 -9.97 5.33 9.36
N SER A 119 -10.88 4.58 8.74
CA SER A 119 -11.37 3.29 9.25
C SER A 119 -10.23 2.28 9.46
N VAL A 120 -9.25 2.23 8.55
CA VAL A 120 -8.05 1.39 8.71
C VAL A 120 -7.25 1.88 9.92
N THR A 121 -6.99 3.18 10.01
CA THR A 121 -6.15 3.70 11.10
C THR A 121 -6.79 3.52 12.46
N ASP A 122 -8.10 3.69 12.58
CA ASP A 122 -8.83 3.49 13.84
C ASP A 122 -8.86 2.01 14.23
N PHE A 123 -9.01 1.11 13.25
CA PHE A 123 -8.85 -0.31 13.48
C PHE A 123 -7.45 -0.66 14.01
N LEU A 124 -6.38 -0.19 13.37
CA LEU A 124 -5.00 -0.47 13.80
C LEU A 124 -4.71 0.10 15.20
N LYS A 125 -5.20 1.30 15.51
CA LYS A 125 -5.12 1.89 16.85
C LYS A 125 -5.83 1.03 17.89
N SER A 126 -7.02 0.48 17.57
CA SER A 126 -7.75 -0.41 18.48
C SER A 126 -6.96 -1.68 18.82
N LYS A 127 -6.06 -2.11 17.91
CA LYS A 127 -5.12 -3.22 18.12
C LYS A 127 -3.80 -2.78 18.75
N LYS A 128 -3.67 -1.51 19.14
CA LYS A 128 -2.44 -0.89 19.68
C LYS A 128 -1.26 -0.89 18.70
N ILE A 129 -1.53 -0.95 17.40
CA ILE A 129 -0.51 -0.87 16.35
C ILE A 129 -0.29 0.60 15.99
N ARG A 130 0.95 1.08 16.10
CA ARG A 130 1.34 2.46 15.79
C ARG A 130 1.67 2.60 14.30
N TYR A 131 0.63 2.57 13.47
CA TYR A 131 0.75 2.57 12.00
C TYR A 131 1.55 3.74 11.42
N SER A 132 1.56 4.90 12.09
CA SER A 132 2.30 6.09 11.65
C SER A 132 3.82 5.97 11.83
N GLU A 133 4.27 5.01 12.63
CA GLU A 133 5.68 4.71 12.87
C GLU A 133 6.19 3.56 11.99
N LEU A 134 5.30 2.94 11.19
CA LEU A 134 5.68 1.85 10.30
C LEU A 134 6.56 2.34 9.16
N ASN A 135 7.47 1.46 8.75
CA ASN A 135 8.31 1.70 7.57
C ASN A 135 7.45 2.06 6.35
N ALA A 136 7.90 3.05 5.59
CA ALA A 136 7.24 3.57 4.39
C ALA A 136 5.85 4.23 4.60
N TYR A 137 5.43 4.52 5.85
CA TYR A 137 4.12 5.14 6.11
C TYR A 137 3.92 6.48 5.36
N GLN A 138 4.95 7.33 5.33
CA GLN A 138 4.85 8.64 4.69
C GLN A 138 4.62 8.50 3.18
N GLU A 139 5.30 7.55 2.55
CA GLU A 139 5.18 7.26 1.12
C GLU A 139 3.80 6.70 0.76
N ILE A 140 3.21 5.86 1.62
CA ILE A 140 1.82 5.42 1.46
C ILE A 140 0.84 6.58 1.60
N ASN A 141 1.08 7.46 2.56
CA ASN A 141 0.25 8.65 2.75
C ASN A 141 0.37 9.61 1.55
N ASP A 142 1.56 9.78 0.99
CA ASP A 142 1.79 10.54 -0.24
C ASP A 142 1.07 9.89 -1.43
N LEU A 143 1.21 8.57 -1.62
CA LEU A 143 0.51 7.81 -2.66
C LEU A 143 -1.00 8.01 -2.58
N ARG A 144 -1.58 7.92 -1.37
CA ARG A 144 -2.99 8.20 -1.11
C ARG A 144 -3.39 9.61 -1.54
N LYS A 145 -2.61 10.62 -1.18
CA LYS A 145 -2.88 12.02 -1.53
C LYS A 145 -2.83 12.23 -3.04
N VAL A 146 -1.82 11.70 -3.73
CA VAL A 146 -1.65 11.84 -5.19
C VAL A 146 -2.78 11.11 -5.93
N ASN A 147 -3.11 9.87 -5.56
CA ASN A 147 -4.25 9.14 -6.11
C ASN A 147 -5.57 9.91 -5.95
N ASN A 148 -5.79 10.54 -4.79
CA ASN A 148 -6.99 11.35 -4.56
C ASN A 148 -6.98 12.64 -5.38
N SER A 149 -5.82 13.27 -5.57
CA SER A 149 -5.69 14.42 -6.48
C SER A 149 -6.07 14.00 -7.90
N ILE A 150 -5.44 12.95 -8.45
CA ILE A 150 -5.71 12.46 -9.82
C ILE A 150 -7.21 12.20 -10.05
N LYS A 151 -7.91 11.61 -9.07
CA LYS A 151 -9.35 11.31 -9.19
C LYS A 151 -10.28 12.53 -9.19
N HIS A 152 -9.83 13.65 -8.62
CA HIS A 152 -10.69 14.79 -8.32
C HIS A 152 -10.21 16.13 -8.90
N SER A 153 -8.98 16.21 -9.41
CA SER A 153 -8.38 17.43 -9.95
C SER A 153 -8.08 17.30 -11.45
N THR A 154 -8.40 18.35 -12.21
CA THR A 154 -8.10 18.47 -13.65
C THR A 154 -6.67 18.96 -13.86
N LYS A 155 -5.66 18.06 -13.89
CA LYS A 155 -4.21 18.34 -14.07
C LYS A 155 -3.56 19.34 -13.07
N HIS A 156 -4.35 20.09 -12.31
CA HIS A 156 -3.91 21.12 -11.41
C HIS A 156 -3.41 20.54 -10.09
N ILE A 157 -2.24 21.02 -9.66
CA ILE A 157 -1.66 20.61 -8.39
C ILE A 157 -2.39 21.32 -7.24
N ASP A 158 -3.06 20.53 -6.39
CA ASP A 158 -3.73 21.03 -5.20
C ASP A 158 -2.74 21.31 -4.06
N ASN A 159 -3.19 22.03 -3.03
CA ASN A 159 -2.34 22.32 -1.87
C ASN A 159 -1.98 21.07 -1.04
N LYS A 160 -2.68 19.94 -1.21
CA LYS A 160 -2.45 18.72 -0.44
C LYS A 160 -1.22 17.96 -0.92
N ILE A 161 -0.89 18.07 -2.21
CA ILE A 161 0.29 17.41 -2.80
C ILE A 161 1.49 18.36 -2.96
N LYS A 162 1.35 19.68 -2.76
CA LYS A 162 2.48 20.64 -2.82
C LYS A 162 3.61 20.37 -1.83
N SER A 163 3.32 19.66 -0.74
CA SER A 163 4.34 19.26 0.23
C SER A 163 5.21 18.09 -0.24
N ILE A 164 4.84 17.43 -1.33
CA ILE A 164 5.57 16.32 -1.92
C ILE A 164 6.61 16.89 -2.89
N SER A 165 7.85 16.43 -2.78
CA SER A 165 9.01 16.96 -3.51
C SER A 165 8.78 17.12 -5.01
N GLU A 166 8.21 16.11 -5.64
CA GLU A 166 8.00 16.04 -7.09
C GLU A 166 6.96 17.03 -7.61
N PHE A 167 6.10 17.55 -6.73
CA PHE A 167 5.03 18.50 -7.08
C PHE A 167 5.26 19.89 -6.46
N SER A 168 6.37 20.06 -5.74
CA SER A 168 6.68 21.31 -5.05
C SER A 168 6.88 22.45 -6.05
N ASN A 169 6.27 23.60 -5.77
CA ASN A 169 6.32 24.81 -6.61
C ASN A 169 5.75 24.67 -8.03
N LEU A 170 5.03 23.59 -8.34
CA LEU A 170 4.41 23.40 -9.64
C LEU A 170 2.92 23.75 -9.62
N LYS A 171 2.44 24.24 -10.77
CA LYS A 171 1.02 24.58 -10.98
C LYS A 171 0.24 23.44 -11.64
N TYR A 172 0.92 22.64 -12.45
CA TYR A 172 0.34 21.56 -13.24
C TYR A 172 1.15 20.28 -13.08
N MET A 173 0.46 19.15 -13.04
CA MET A 173 1.03 17.82 -13.03
C MET A 173 1.32 17.40 -14.46
N ARG A 174 2.57 16.99 -14.74
CA ARG A 174 2.95 16.41 -16.03
C ARG A 174 3.44 14.98 -15.81
N HIS A 175 3.61 14.27 -16.91
CA HIS A 175 4.00 12.86 -16.87
C HIS A 175 5.37 12.67 -16.17
N TYR A 176 6.29 13.62 -16.31
CA TYR A 176 7.64 13.54 -15.72
C TYR A 176 7.60 13.48 -14.19
N GLU A 177 6.84 14.37 -13.56
CA GLU A 177 6.72 14.41 -12.10
C GLU A 177 6.02 13.17 -11.55
N LEU A 178 4.96 12.71 -12.23
CA LEU A 178 4.28 11.45 -11.86
C LEU A 178 5.20 10.24 -12.00
N SER A 179 6.00 10.19 -13.07
CA SER A 179 6.97 9.10 -13.28
C SER A 179 8.05 9.11 -12.20
N ALA A 180 8.57 10.29 -11.83
CA ALA A 180 9.55 10.44 -10.77
C ALA A 180 8.97 10.02 -9.41
N PHE A 181 7.75 10.48 -9.10
CA PHE A 181 7.02 10.10 -7.90
C PHE A 181 6.79 8.59 -7.83
N PHE A 182 6.32 7.98 -8.91
CA PHE A 182 6.12 6.54 -8.99
C PHE A 182 7.41 5.77 -8.75
N LYS A 183 8.52 6.20 -9.37
CA LYS A 183 9.85 5.57 -9.19
C LYS A 183 10.30 5.60 -7.73
N ARG A 184 9.99 6.66 -6.98
CA ARG A 184 10.30 6.74 -5.54
C ARG A 184 9.46 5.78 -4.71
N ILE A 185 8.17 5.66 -5.01
CA ILE A 185 7.20 4.97 -4.13
C ILE A 185 6.91 3.52 -4.52
N LYS A 186 7.31 3.05 -5.71
CA LYS A 186 6.90 1.74 -6.26
C LYS A 186 7.09 0.54 -5.32
N ASP A 187 8.14 0.54 -4.50
CA ASP A 187 8.46 -0.57 -3.59
C ASP A 187 7.94 -0.34 -2.16
N CYS A 188 7.43 0.85 -1.87
CA CYS A 188 6.97 1.27 -0.55
C CYS A 188 5.70 0.53 -0.06
N PRO A 189 4.69 0.24 -0.90
CA PRO A 189 3.55 -0.61 -0.54
C PRO A 189 3.96 -1.92 0.14
N ASN A 190 4.91 -2.65 -0.46
CA ASN A 190 5.35 -3.93 0.08
C ASN A 190 6.10 -3.76 1.41
N LYS A 191 6.99 -2.76 1.50
CA LYS A 191 7.70 -2.43 2.76
C LYS A 191 6.74 -2.10 3.90
N PHE A 192 5.68 -1.34 3.61
CA PHE A 192 4.66 -1.02 4.61
C PHE A 192 3.87 -2.26 5.04
N LEU A 193 3.45 -3.09 4.07
CA LEU A 193 2.71 -4.33 4.36
C LEU A 193 3.55 -5.33 5.15
N GLU A 194 4.86 -5.40 4.89
CA GLU A 194 5.82 -6.21 5.65
C GLU A 194 5.94 -5.74 7.11
N ALA A 195 6.12 -4.44 7.31
CA ALA A 195 6.19 -3.84 8.64
C ALA A 195 4.87 -4.03 9.41
N LEU A 196 3.74 -3.87 8.72
CA LEU A 196 2.42 -4.08 9.31
C LEU A 196 2.20 -5.56 9.66
N SER A 197 2.55 -6.49 8.77
CA SER A 197 2.47 -7.93 9.03
C SER A 197 3.27 -8.31 10.28
N SER A 198 4.49 -7.76 10.42
CA SER A 198 5.33 -7.96 11.61
C SER A 198 4.67 -7.45 12.90
N GLU A 199 4.06 -6.26 12.88
CA GLU A 199 3.35 -5.74 14.06
C GLU A 199 2.06 -6.52 14.37
N ILE A 200 1.35 -7.00 13.35
CA ILE A 200 0.20 -7.89 13.51
C ILE A 200 0.64 -9.21 14.15
N TYR A 201 1.78 -9.77 13.69
CA TYR A 201 2.34 -10.98 14.26
C TYR A 201 2.63 -10.82 15.76
N ARG A 202 3.33 -9.76 16.15
CA ARG A 202 3.59 -9.43 17.57
C ARG A 202 2.29 -9.25 18.34
N ASN A 203 1.31 -8.56 17.74
CA ASN A 203 0.01 -8.35 18.34
C ASN A 203 -0.74 -9.66 18.62
N LEU A 204 -0.69 -10.62 17.71
CA LEU A 204 -1.45 -11.87 17.81
C LEU A 204 -0.74 -12.95 18.62
N TYR A 205 0.59 -13.03 18.54
CA TYR A 205 1.31 -14.23 18.99
C TYR A 205 2.37 -13.98 20.05
N GLU A 206 2.78 -12.73 20.30
CA GLU A 206 3.76 -12.40 21.34
C GLU A 206 3.08 -11.92 22.63
N PHE A 207 3.25 -12.70 23.69
CA PHE A 207 2.75 -12.43 25.03
C PHE A 207 3.92 -12.38 26.01
N ASN A 208 4.59 -11.23 26.06
CA ASN A 208 5.63 -10.98 27.07
C ASN A 208 5.02 -10.87 28.48
N ASP A 209 5.87 -10.95 29.50
CA ASP A 209 5.46 -10.93 30.91
C ASP A 209 4.62 -9.69 31.24
N ASP A 210 4.99 -8.52 30.73
CA ASP A 210 4.22 -7.28 30.92
C ASP A 210 2.79 -7.38 30.37
N ARG A 211 2.62 -7.96 29.19
CA ARG A 211 1.30 -8.16 28.58
C ARG A 211 0.51 -9.22 29.33
N LEU A 212 1.15 -10.32 29.72
CA LEU A 212 0.54 -11.37 30.53
C LEU A 212 0.06 -10.82 31.89
N ASN A 213 0.90 -10.04 32.57
CA ASN A 213 0.57 -9.40 33.84
C ASN A 213 -0.62 -8.44 33.69
N LYS A 214 -0.64 -7.59 32.65
CA LYS A 214 -1.78 -6.70 32.39
C LYS A 214 -3.09 -7.45 32.15
N ILE A 215 -3.02 -8.59 31.44
CA ILE A 215 -4.20 -9.46 31.23
C ILE A 215 -4.64 -10.07 32.55
N ALA A 216 -3.71 -10.59 33.34
CA ALA A 216 -4.00 -11.18 34.65
C ALA A 216 -4.62 -10.15 35.60
N GLU A 217 -4.06 -8.94 35.68
CA GLU A 217 -4.61 -7.82 36.46
C GLU A 217 -6.05 -7.48 36.02
N LEU A 218 -6.29 -7.32 34.71
CA LEU A 218 -7.61 -7.02 34.16
C LEU A 218 -8.68 -8.03 34.56
N TYR A 219 -8.35 -9.32 34.55
CA TYR A 219 -9.28 -10.38 34.95
C TYR A 219 -9.38 -10.53 36.47
N SER A 220 -8.29 -10.38 37.22
CA SER A 220 -8.28 -10.48 38.68
C SER A 220 -9.15 -9.43 39.37
N LEU A 221 -9.33 -8.26 38.74
CA LEU A 221 -10.23 -7.21 39.21
C LEU A 221 -11.72 -7.54 39.04
N ARG A 222 -12.06 -8.58 38.27
CA ARG A 222 -13.44 -8.91 37.85
C ARG A 222 -13.86 -10.35 38.15
N MET A 223 -12.91 -11.24 38.38
CA MET A 223 -13.15 -12.65 38.68
C MET A 223 -12.92 -12.92 40.17
N ASP A 224 -13.83 -13.68 40.79
CA ASP A 224 -13.55 -14.32 42.06
C ASP A 224 -12.61 -15.53 41.87
N LYS A 225 -12.14 -16.08 43.01
CA LYS A 225 -11.19 -17.19 43.02
C LYS A 225 -11.72 -18.45 42.33
N GLU A 226 -13.01 -18.75 42.49
CA GLU A 226 -13.63 -19.93 41.90
C GLU A 226 -13.70 -19.81 40.37
N THR A 227 -14.14 -18.65 39.88
CA THR A 227 -14.22 -18.33 38.44
C THR A 227 -12.84 -18.35 37.80
N ALA A 228 -11.83 -17.79 38.47
CA ALA A 228 -10.45 -17.80 37.99
C ALA A 228 -9.91 -19.24 37.85
N ASN A 229 -10.15 -20.11 38.84
CA ASN A 229 -9.73 -21.51 38.75
C ASN A 229 -10.41 -22.25 37.58
N ARG A 230 -11.71 -22.03 37.37
CA ARG A 230 -12.43 -22.60 36.21
C ARG A 230 -11.87 -22.11 34.89
N PHE A 231 -11.49 -20.84 34.80
CA PHE A 231 -10.87 -20.27 33.60
C PHE A 231 -9.49 -20.91 33.32
N ILE A 232 -8.67 -21.10 34.34
CA ILE A 232 -7.37 -21.78 34.24
C ILE A 232 -7.54 -23.22 33.73
N GLU A 233 -8.47 -23.99 34.31
CA GLU A 233 -8.72 -25.37 33.87
C GLU A 233 -9.26 -25.42 32.44
N ASN A 234 -10.16 -24.51 32.05
CA ASN A 234 -10.63 -24.41 30.67
C ASN A 234 -9.49 -24.10 29.68
N LEU A 235 -8.53 -23.24 30.06
CA LEU A 235 -7.36 -22.95 29.22
C LEU A 235 -6.43 -24.17 29.12
N LYS A 236 -6.18 -24.86 30.23
CA LYS A 236 -5.36 -26.09 30.24
C LYS A 236 -5.96 -27.20 29.39
N GLN A 237 -7.28 -27.26 29.21
CA GLN A 237 -7.92 -28.24 28.33
C GLN A 237 -7.75 -27.93 26.83
N LYS A 238 -7.30 -26.72 26.49
CA LYS A 238 -7.05 -26.29 25.11
C LYS A 238 -5.62 -26.58 24.64
N TYR A 239 -4.72 -26.90 25.57
CA TYR A 239 -3.32 -27.24 25.35
C TYR A 239 -3.04 -28.63 25.90
#